data_AF-T2IFZ5-F1
#
_entry.id   AF-T2IFZ5-F1
#
_cell.length_a   1.000
_cell.length_b   1.000
_cell.length_c   1.000
_cell.angle_alpha   90.00
_cell.angle_beta   90.00
_cell.angle_gamma   90.00
#
_symmetry.space_group_name_H-M   'P 1'
#
loop_
_entity.id
_entity.type
_entity.pdbx_description
1 polymer ?
#
loop_
_entity_poly.entity_id
_entity_poly.type
_entity_poly.pdbx_seq_one_letter_code
_entity_poly.pdbx_strand_id
1 'polypeptide(L)'
;MEMRNENQNKFNQFWKNPPTDDSLSLLIQNCENEQDIDNRSRIIRKLGECNNIQALEYLYKLKRNMDKEDDFIQYEIQLSLQNLINNQQLLNNPELNVDFILEKLVSSQVNEPFQQSSDPPHILIESNLLEEFLLRDKTTLFREANEVMEYILSGQINPYMGFKGVRQIWSSLKEHKGQIFANQLVLEILNKFTICGISLKDIHLEKYPNLNIPTVIQIEIARKYVHR
;
A
#
# COMPACT_ATOMS: atom_id res chain seq x y z
N MET A 1 35.48 -1.48 -33.72
CA MET A 1 36.02 -1.07 -32.40
C MET A 1 35.44 0.26 -31.91
N GLU A 2 35.10 1.20 -32.81
CA GLU A 2 34.59 2.53 -32.43
C GLU A 2 33.18 2.53 -31.80
N MET A 3 32.24 1.69 -32.26
CA MET A 3 30.87 1.62 -31.68
C MET A 3 30.81 1.16 -30.21
N ARG A 4 31.80 0.37 -29.73
CA ARG A 4 31.86 -0.04 -28.31
C ARG A 4 32.25 1.14 -27.40
N ASN A 5 33.14 2.01 -27.87
CA ASN A 5 33.61 3.16 -27.10
C ASN A 5 32.56 4.27 -26.99
N GLU A 6 31.72 4.48 -28.01
CA GLU A 6 30.62 5.45 -27.92
C GLU A 6 29.51 5.01 -26.96
N ASN A 7 29.15 3.72 -26.97
CA ASN A 7 28.16 3.18 -26.02
C ASN A 7 28.68 3.23 -24.58
N GLN A 8 29.97 2.96 -24.33
CA GLN A 8 30.57 3.09 -22.99
C GLN A 8 30.69 4.54 -22.51
N ASN A 9 31.01 5.49 -23.40
CA ASN A 9 31.07 6.91 -23.03
C ASN A 9 29.68 7.50 -22.77
N LYS A 10 28.66 7.12 -23.55
CA LYS A 10 27.27 7.46 -23.26
C LYS A 10 26.84 6.84 -21.93
N PHE A 11 27.11 5.55 -21.70
CA PHE A 11 26.81 4.83 -20.46
C PHE A 11 27.44 5.49 -19.22
N ASN A 12 28.68 6.01 -19.33
CA ASN A 12 29.34 6.72 -18.23
C ASN A 12 28.78 8.14 -17.97
N GLN A 13 28.28 8.84 -18.99
CA GLN A 13 27.57 10.12 -18.81
C GLN A 13 26.14 9.93 -18.28
N PHE A 14 25.50 8.79 -18.59
CA PHE A 14 24.15 8.43 -18.13
C PHE A 14 24.01 8.31 -16.60
N TRP A 15 25.08 7.97 -15.87
CA TRP A 15 25.02 7.88 -14.40
C TRP A 15 24.83 9.23 -13.69
N LYS A 16 25.13 10.34 -14.38
CA LYS A 16 25.17 11.68 -13.76
C LYS A 16 23.86 12.48 -13.91
N ASN A 17 22.96 12.07 -14.81
CA ASN A 17 21.71 12.75 -15.09
C ASN A 17 20.50 11.80 -14.94
N PRO A 18 19.29 12.31 -14.67
CA PRO A 18 18.08 11.50 -14.72
C PRO A 18 17.86 10.94 -16.13
N PRO A 19 17.43 9.67 -16.26
CA PRO A 19 17.22 9.03 -17.55
C PRO A 19 16.08 9.70 -18.34
N THR A 20 16.31 9.94 -19.63
CA THR A 20 15.27 10.37 -20.59
C THR A 20 14.56 9.15 -21.18
N ASP A 21 13.37 9.33 -21.78
CA ASP A 21 12.63 8.23 -22.41
C ASP A 21 13.47 7.47 -23.47
N ASP A 22 14.30 8.18 -24.24
CA ASP A 22 15.22 7.60 -25.23
C ASP A 22 16.29 6.67 -24.61
N SER A 23 16.54 6.78 -23.30
CA SER A 23 17.52 5.96 -22.59
C SER A 23 16.94 4.70 -21.95
N LEU A 24 15.61 4.58 -21.89
CA LEU A 24 14.93 3.48 -21.21
C LEU A 24 15.15 2.13 -21.92
N SER A 25 14.98 2.08 -23.23
CA SER A 25 15.20 0.87 -24.02
C SER A 25 16.63 0.34 -23.88
N LEU A 26 17.62 1.25 -23.79
CA LEU A 26 19.01 0.89 -23.58
C LEU A 26 19.27 0.38 -22.17
N LEU A 27 18.62 0.97 -21.14
CA LEU A 27 18.71 0.49 -19.76
C LEU A 27 18.13 -0.92 -19.61
N ILE A 28 16.97 -1.19 -20.22
CA ILE A 28 16.35 -2.51 -20.24
C ILE A 28 17.30 -3.52 -20.91
N GLN A 29 17.80 -3.20 -22.11
CA GLN A 29 18.71 -4.09 -22.84
C GLN A 29 20.00 -4.37 -22.05
N ASN A 30 20.56 -3.36 -21.38
CA ASN A 30 21.75 -3.55 -20.55
C ASN A 30 21.43 -4.42 -19.33
N CYS A 31 20.27 -4.24 -18.70
CA CYS A 31 19.84 -5.05 -17.55
C CYS A 31 19.65 -6.54 -17.90
N GLU A 32 19.20 -6.85 -19.12
CA GLU A 32 19.02 -8.23 -19.59
C GLU A 32 20.34 -8.96 -19.85
N ASN A 33 21.39 -8.22 -20.21
CA ASN A 33 22.69 -8.80 -20.59
C ASN A 33 23.75 -8.70 -19.49
N GLU A 34 23.52 -7.89 -18.44
CA GLU A 34 24.48 -7.68 -17.37
C GLU A 34 24.56 -8.90 -16.44
N GLN A 35 25.78 -9.38 -16.23
CA GLN A 35 26.09 -10.53 -15.37
C GLN A 35 26.76 -10.08 -14.06
N ASP A 36 27.37 -8.90 -14.05
CA ASP A 36 27.97 -8.32 -12.85
C ASP A 36 26.86 -7.77 -11.93
N ILE A 37 26.79 -8.34 -10.72
CA ILE A 37 25.73 -8.04 -9.74
C ILE A 37 25.71 -6.54 -9.39
N ASP A 38 26.89 -5.93 -9.19
CA ASP A 38 26.99 -4.51 -8.82
C ASP A 38 26.52 -3.61 -9.97
N ASN A 39 26.89 -3.90 -11.21
CA ASN A 39 26.43 -3.14 -12.36
C ASN A 39 24.93 -3.36 -12.62
N ARG A 40 24.44 -4.60 -12.49
CA ARG A 40 23.03 -4.94 -12.70
C ARG A 40 22.13 -4.24 -11.67
N SER A 41 22.55 -4.25 -10.40
CA SER A 41 21.87 -3.54 -9.30
C SER A 41 21.77 -2.04 -9.58
N ARG A 42 22.84 -1.42 -10.09
CA ARG A 42 22.86 -0.01 -10.46
C ARG A 42 21.95 0.29 -11.64
N ILE A 43 21.88 -0.60 -12.64
CA ILE A 43 20.96 -0.43 -13.79
C ILE A 43 19.51 -0.53 -13.32
N ILE A 44 19.19 -1.48 -12.45
CA ILE A 44 17.88 -1.64 -11.81
C ILE A 44 17.50 -0.39 -11.03
N ARG A 45 18.44 0.17 -10.26
CA ARG A 45 18.23 1.45 -9.55
C ARG A 45 17.88 2.58 -10.50
N LYS A 46 18.60 2.69 -11.62
CA LYS A 46 18.32 3.69 -12.66
C LYS A 46 16.97 3.50 -13.34
N LEU A 47 16.54 2.26 -13.59
CA LEU A 47 15.19 1.97 -14.05
C LEU A 47 14.13 2.47 -13.06
N GLY A 48 14.42 2.38 -11.75
CA GLY A 48 13.57 2.92 -10.68
C GLY A 48 13.50 4.45 -10.61
N GLU A 49 14.37 5.17 -11.32
CA GLU A 49 14.35 6.62 -11.46
C GLU A 49 13.62 7.08 -12.75
N CYS A 50 13.31 6.15 -13.66
CA CYS A 50 12.60 6.44 -14.90
C CYS A 50 11.10 6.55 -14.61
N ASN A 51 10.53 7.77 -14.60
CA ASN A 51 9.09 7.99 -14.42
C ASN A 51 8.27 7.54 -15.66
N ASN A 52 8.32 6.26 -16.01
CA ASN A 52 7.77 5.68 -17.22
C ASN A 52 7.16 4.30 -16.94
N ILE A 53 5.99 4.02 -17.52
CA ILE A 53 5.26 2.75 -17.34
C ILE A 53 6.08 1.56 -17.82
N GLN A 54 6.83 1.69 -18.92
CA GLN A 54 7.62 0.57 -19.46
C GLN A 54 8.73 0.15 -18.48
N ALA A 55 9.30 1.09 -17.72
CA ALA A 55 10.27 0.78 -16.67
C ALA A 55 9.61 -0.02 -15.53
N LEU A 56 8.41 0.40 -15.13
CA LEU A 56 7.60 -0.24 -14.10
C LEU A 56 7.19 -1.67 -14.47
N GLU A 57 6.72 -1.87 -15.70
CA GLU A 57 6.37 -3.20 -16.24
C GLU A 57 7.58 -4.13 -16.29
N TYR A 58 8.72 -3.62 -16.77
CA TYR A 58 9.95 -4.41 -16.86
C TYR A 58 10.45 -4.84 -15.48
N LEU A 59 10.56 -3.90 -14.52
CA LEU A 59 10.95 -4.22 -13.14
C LEU A 59 9.96 -5.18 -12.48
N TYR A 60 8.68 -5.14 -12.85
CA TYR A 60 7.71 -6.10 -12.34
C TYR A 60 7.88 -7.50 -12.91
N LYS A 61 8.17 -7.60 -14.20
CA LYS A 61 8.51 -8.86 -14.85
C LYS A 61 9.76 -9.49 -14.21
N LEU A 62 10.74 -8.67 -13.83
CA LEU A 62 11.88 -9.13 -13.03
C LEU A 62 11.43 -9.62 -11.64
N LYS A 63 10.57 -8.87 -10.94
CA LYS A 63 10.03 -9.26 -9.63
C LYS A 63 9.36 -10.66 -9.67
N ARG A 64 8.59 -10.96 -10.71
CA ARG A 64 7.90 -12.27 -10.86
C ARG A 64 8.85 -13.45 -11.09
N ASN A 65 10.12 -13.19 -11.39
CA ASN A 65 11.15 -14.21 -11.61
C ASN A 65 12.27 -14.16 -10.54
N MET A 66 12.02 -13.54 -9.38
CA MET A 66 13.03 -13.28 -8.34
C MET A 66 13.68 -14.52 -7.73
N ASP A 67 13.00 -15.67 -7.71
CA ASP A 67 13.54 -16.91 -7.11
C ASP A 67 14.84 -17.40 -7.78
N LYS A 68 15.25 -16.78 -8.89
CA LYS A 68 16.46 -17.07 -9.65
C LYS A 68 17.54 -15.99 -9.54
N GLU A 69 17.28 -14.91 -8.80
CA GLU A 69 18.16 -13.74 -8.70
C GLU A 69 18.86 -13.69 -7.34
N ASP A 70 20.00 -13.02 -7.29
CA ASP A 70 20.74 -12.75 -6.04
C ASP A 70 19.93 -11.88 -5.08
N ASP A 71 20.03 -12.12 -3.77
CA ASP A 71 19.28 -11.39 -2.73
C ASP A 71 19.47 -9.87 -2.83
N PHE A 72 20.66 -9.40 -3.20
CA PHE A 72 20.94 -7.98 -3.38
C PHE A 72 20.22 -7.40 -4.61
N ILE A 73 20.12 -8.19 -5.70
CA ILE A 73 19.35 -7.81 -6.89
C ILE A 73 17.85 -7.76 -6.58
N GLN A 74 17.35 -8.74 -5.82
CA GLN A 74 15.94 -8.75 -5.37
C GLN A 74 15.61 -7.50 -4.54
N TYR A 75 16.51 -7.13 -3.63
CA TYR A 75 16.37 -5.91 -2.82
C TYR A 75 16.29 -4.65 -3.68
N GLU A 76 17.18 -4.49 -4.66
CA GLU A 76 17.18 -3.31 -5.54
C GLU A 76 15.97 -3.27 -6.47
N ILE A 77 15.50 -4.41 -6.97
CA ILE A 77 14.23 -4.49 -7.73
C ILE A 77 13.07 -3.97 -6.87
N GLN A 78 13.02 -4.37 -5.59
CA GLN A 78 11.97 -3.95 -4.67
C GLN A 78 12.02 -2.44 -4.40
N LEU A 79 13.20 -1.87 -4.11
CA LEU A 79 13.36 -0.43 -3.90
C LEU A 79 13.00 0.39 -5.14
N SER A 80 13.49 0.00 -6.31
CA SER A 80 13.20 0.69 -7.57
C SER A 80 11.72 0.70 -7.90
N LEU A 81 11.03 -0.42 -7.66
CA LEU A 81 9.58 -0.50 -7.82
C LEU A 81 8.85 0.42 -6.84
N GLN A 82 9.25 0.45 -5.57
CA GLN A 82 8.65 1.36 -4.58
C GLN A 82 8.81 2.83 -4.99
N ASN A 83 9.98 3.22 -5.50
CA ASN A 83 10.23 4.58 -5.95
C ASN A 83 9.28 5.00 -7.10
N LEU A 84 9.09 4.13 -8.10
CA LEU A 84 8.18 4.39 -9.22
C LEU A 84 6.72 4.46 -8.80
N ILE A 85 6.28 3.55 -7.91
CA ILE A 85 4.90 3.50 -7.42
C ILE A 85 4.55 4.75 -6.59
N ASN A 86 5.51 5.23 -5.79
CA ASN A 86 5.32 6.43 -4.98
C ASN A 86 5.28 7.73 -5.81
N ASN A 87 5.55 7.66 -7.12
CA ASN A 87 5.44 8.80 -7.99
C ASN A 87 3.98 9.04 -8.44
N GLN A 88 3.39 10.12 -7.92
CA GLN A 88 2.00 10.52 -8.18
C GLN A 88 1.67 10.73 -9.67
N GLN A 89 2.67 10.98 -10.55
CA GLN A 89 2.42 11.14 -11.98
C GLN A 89 2.10 9.82 -12.68
N LEU A 90 2.70 8.70 -12.24
CA LEU A 90 2.43 7.38 -12.81
C LEU A 90 1.04 6.88 -12.37
N LEU A 91 0.68 7.08 -11.10
CA LEU A 91 -0.62 6.68 -10.54
C LEU A 91 -1.85 7.30 -11.23
N ASN A 92 -1.66 8.40 -11.97
CA ASN A 92 -2.72 9.08 -12.71
C ASN A 92 -2.80 8.67 -14.19
N ASN A 93 -1.96 7.74 -14.65
CA ASN A 93 -1.96 7.31 -16.05
C ASN A 93 -3.11 6.30 -16.31
N PRO A 94 -4.03 6.57 -17.26
CA PRO A 94 -5.17 5.70 -17.55
C PRO A 94 -4.79 4.32 -18.14
N GLU A 95 -3.56 4.15 -18.61
CA GLU A 95 -3.06 2.86 -19.12
C GLU A 95 -2.56 1.92 -18.01
N LEU A 96 -2.44 2.43 -16.77
CA LEU A 96 -1.93 1.67 -15.64
C LEU A 96 -3.03 0.75 -15.09
N ASN A 97 -2.82 -0.56 -15.22
CA ASN A 97 -3.77 -1.59 -14.79
C ASN A 97 -4.00 -1.52 -13.27
N VAL A 98 -5.25 -1.32 -12.85
CA VAL A 98 -5.66 -1.25 -11.43
C VAL A 98 -5.27 -2.52 -10.67
N ASP A 99 -5.33 -3.69 -11.30
CA ASP A 99 -4.93 -4.97 -10.67
C ASP A 99 -3.43 -5.00 -10.36
N PHE A 100 -2.61 -4.36 -11.20
CA PHE A 100 -1.17 -4.21 -10.96
C PHE A 100 -0.89 -3.30 -9.75
N ILE A 101 -1.66 -2.22 -9.57
CA ILE A 101 -1.53 -1.31 -8.43
C ILE A 101 -1.98 -2.01 -7.13
N LEU A 102 -3.06 -2.80 -7.19
CA LEU A 102 -3.61 -3.54 -6.05
C LEU A 102 -2.68 -4.67 -5.59
N GLU A 103 -2.09 -5.46 -6.50
CA GLU A 103 -1.05 -6.46 -6.15
C GLU A 103 0.16 -5.80 -5.44
N LYS A 104 0.42 -4.52 -5.70
CA LYS A 104 1.58 -3.77 -5.20
C LYS A 104 1.37 -3.06 -3.86
N LEU A 105 0.22 -2.45 -3.63
CA LEU A 105 -0.10 -1.87 -2.31
C LEU A 105 -0.15 -2.96 -1.24
N VAL A 106 -0.68 -4.14 -1.58
CA VAL A 106 -0.68 -5.28 -0.68
C VAL A 106 0.75 -5.83 -0.51
N SER A 107 1.52 -6.07 -1.57
CA SER A 107 2.86 -6.67 -1.41
C SER A 107 3.96 -5.74 -0.86
N SER A 108 3.77 -4.42 -0.83
CA SER A 108 4.72 -3.47 -0.21
C SER A 108 4.48 -3.26 1.29
N GLN A 109 3.27 -3.55 1.77
CA GLN A 109 2.94 -3.57 3.21
C GLN A 109 3.09 -4.96 3.85
N VAL A 110 3.16 -6.03 3.05
CA VAL A 110 3.15 -7.43 3.51
C VAL A 110 4.56 -8.07 3.58
N ASN A 111 5.63 -7.33 3.28
CA ASN A 111 7.00 -7.87 3.24
C ASN A 111 7.84 -7.67 4.52
N GLU A 112 7.25 -7.24 5.64
CA GLU A 112 7.69 -7.86 6.89
C GLU A 112 6.84 -9.12 7.01
N PRO A 113 7.43 -10.33 7.12
CA PRO A 113 6.65 -11.45 7.56
C PRO A 113 5.98 -10.96 8.84
N PHE A 114 4.64 -10.92 8.86
CA PHE A 114 3.94 -10.93 10.14
C PHE A 114 4.62 -12.08 10.87
N GLN A 115 5.45 -11.76 11.87
CA GLN A 115 5.83 -12.74 12.85
C GLN A 115 4.49 -13.35 13.21
N GLN A 116 4.31 -14.64 12.93
CA GLN A 116 3.11 -15.34 13.34
C GLN A 116 3.15 -15.31 14.86
N SER A 117 2.69 -14.19 15.44
CA SER A 117 2.11 -14.20 16.75
C SER A 117 1.01 -15.23 16.67
N SER A 118 0.92 -16.07 17.68
CA SER A 118 -0.25 -16.92 17.90
C SER A 118 -1.56 -16.13 17.90
N ASP A 119 -1.45 -14.82 18.07
CA ASP A 119 -2.56 -13.89 18.22
C ASP A 119 -2.99 -13.32 16.86
N PRO A 120 -4.31 -13.25 16.58
CA PRO A 120 -4.85 -12.68 15.36
C PRO A 120 -4.33 -11.25 15.11
N PRO A 121 -4.07 -10.86 13.85
CA PRO A 121 -3.61 -9.52 13.52
C PRO A 121 -4.61 -8.45 13.97
N HIS A 122 -4.09 -7.33 14.45
CA HIS A 122 -4.89 -6.21 14.94
C HIS A 122 -5.12 -5.22 13.81
N ILE A 123 -6.38 -5.07 13.40
CA ILE A 123 -6.73 -4.34 12.17
C ILE A 123 -7.67 -3.18 12.49
N LEU A 124 -7.30 -1.98 12.02
CA LEU A 124 -8.20 -0.82 12.05
C LEU A 124 -9.32 -1.03 11.03
N ILE A 125 -10.56 -1.10 11.50
CA ILE A 125 -11.74 -1.18 10.64
C ILE A 125 -12.32 0.22 10.48
N GLU A 126 -12.45 0.68 9.24
CA GLU A 126 -13.13 1.93 8.95
C GLU A 126 -14.63 1.83 9.20
N SER A 127 -15.22 2.90 9.74
CA SER A 127 -16.64 2.91 10.09
C SER A 127 -17.56 2.77 8.89
N ASN A 128 -17.18 3.33 7.73
CA ASN A 128 -17.98 3.24 6.52
C ASN A 128 -18.13 1.78 6.07
N LEU A 129 -17.06 0.98 6.13
CA LEU A 129 -17.11 -0.43 5.75
C LEU A 129 -18.08 -1.22 6.64
N LEU A 130 -18.07 -0.97 7.94
CA LEU A 130 -18.98 -1.63 8.88
C LEU A 130 -20.43 -1.13 8.73
N GLU A 131 -20.60 0.17 8.47
CA GLU A 131 -21.89 0.79 8.20
C GLU A 131 -22.57 0.15 6.98
N GLU A 132 -21.81 -0.07 5.89
CA GLU A 132 -22.28 -0.76 4.68
C GLU A 132 -22.81 -2.17 4.98
N PHE A 133 -22.06 -2.96 5.76
CA PHE A 133 -22.50 -4.29 6.19
C PHE A 133 -23.80 -4.24 7.01
N LEU A 134 -23.88 -3.29 7.96
CA LEU A 134 -25.00 -3.21 8.90
C LEU A 134 -26.29 -2.68 8.28
N LEU A 135 -26.19 -1.71 7.38
CA LEU A 135 -27.35 -1.15 6.68
C LEU A 135 -27.85 -2.08 5.57
N ARG A 136 -26.95 -2.91 5.00
CA ARG A 136 -27.20 -3.81 3.86
C ARG A 136 -27.72 -3.06 2.64
N ASP A 137 -27.29 -1.82 2.48
CA ASP A 137 -27.59 -1.07 1.26
C ASP A 137 -26.79 -1.67 0.10
N LYS A 138 -27.40 -1.73 -1.08
CA LYS A 138 -26.79 -2.31 -2.30
C LYS A 138 -25.74 -1.35 -2.89
N THR A 139 -24.72 -1.02 -2.12
CA THR A 139 -23.60 -0.21 -2.56
C THR A 139 -22.51 -1.09 -3.19
N THR A 140 -21.46 -0.45 -3.73
CA THR A 140 -20.33 -1.12 -4.38
C THR A 140 -19.43 -1.90 -3.44
N LEU A 141 -19.57 -1.76 -2.11
CA LEU A 141 -18.65 -2.33 -1.12
C LEU A 141 -19.25 -3.51 -0.33
N PHE A 142 -20.47 -3.95 -0.65
CA PHE A 142 -21.17 -4.98 0.12
C PHE A 142 -20.40 -6.31 0.19
N ARG A 143 -19.70 -6.71 -0.89
CA ARG A 143 -18.91 -7.95 -0.89
C ARG A 143 -17.72 -7.84 0.05
N GLU A 144 -16.96 -6.76 -0.08
CA GLU A 144 -15.76 -6.47 0.72
C GLU A 144 -16.12 -6.34 2.20
N ALA A 145 -17.25 -5.71 2.52
CA ALA A 145 -17.75 -5.58 3.87
C ALA A 145 -18.13 -6.94 4.49
N ASN A 146 -18.75 -7.84 3.71
CA ASN A 146 -19.07 -9.20 4.18
C ASN A 146 -17.79 -10.01 4.44
N GLU A 147 -16.82 -9.99 3.52
CA GLU A 147 -15.55 -10.72 3.67
C GLU A 147 -14.82 -10.29 4.94
N VAL A 148 -14.69 -8.98 5.19
CA VAL A 148 -14.07 -8.46 6.42
C VAL A 148 -14.83 -8.90 7.66
N MET A 149 -16.17 -8.91 7.62
CA MET A 149 -16.97 -9.39 8.75
C MET A 149 -16.81 -10.88 9.01
N GLU A 150 -16.61 -11.72 7.98
CA GLU A 150 -16.32 -13.14 8.17
C GLU A 150 -14.99 -13.35 8.93
N TYR A 151 -13.95 -12.57 8.60
CA TYR A 151 -12.68 -12.59 9.34
C TYR A 151 -12.83 -12.16 10.80
N ILE A 152 -13.67 -11.15 11.06
CA ILE A 152 -13.96 -10.67 12.43
C ILE A 152 -14.73 -11.72 13.22
N LEU A 153 -15.79 -12.29 12.65
CA LEU A 153 -16.67 -13.24 13.34
C LEU A 153 -15.99 -14.59 13.58
N SER A 154 -15.08 -15.00 12.69
CA SER A 154 -14.26 -16.20 12.85
C SER A 154 -13.10 -16.03 13.83
N GLY A 155 -12.84 -14.80 14.32
CA GLY A 155 -11.73 -14.50 15.22
C GLY A 155 -10.36 -14.56 14.54
N GLN A 156 -10.33 -14.51 13.20
CA GLN A 156 -9.09 -14.49 12.42
C GLN A 156 -8.42 -13.11 12.43
N ILE A 157 -9.13 -12.06 12.85
CA ILE A 157 -8.56 -10.74 13.09
C ILE A 157 -9.09 -10.18 14.41
N ASN A 158 -8.28 -9.35 15.07
CA ASN A 158 -8.66 -8.57 16.24
C ASN A 158 -9.01 -7.14 15.80
N PRO A 159 -10.30 -6.82 15.61
CA PRO A 159 -10.65 -5.54 15.02
C PRO A 159 -10.60 -4.42 16.07
N TYR A 160 -10.12 -3.26 15.66
CA TYR A 160 -10.27 -2.02 16.43
C TYR A 160 -10.83 -0.90 15.56
N MET A 161 -11.50 0.06 16.19
CA MET A 161 -12.14 1.18 15.51
C MET A 161 -12.00 2.46 16.32
N GLY A 162 -11.86 3.59 15.64
CA GLY A 162 -11.89 4.89 16.31
C GLY A 162 -13.27 5.21 16.91
N PHE A 163 -13.31 5.79 18.12
CA PHE A 163 -14.54 6.19 18.79
C PHE A 163 -15.49 7.05 17.92
N LYS A 164 -14.93 7.94 17.10
CA LYS A 164 -15.72 8.76 16.17
C LYS A 164 -16.50 7.90 15.15
N GLY A 165 -15.90 6.80 14.70
CA GLY A 165 -16.53 5.85 13.78
C GLY A 165 -17.73 5.14 14.40
N VAL A 166 -17.61 4.69 15.65
CA VAL A 166 -18.75 4.08 16.39
C VAL A 166 -19.91 5.07 16.54
N ARG A 167 -19.61 6.34 16.83
CA ARG A 167 -20.63 7.40 16.94
C ARG A 167 -21.32 7.68 15.59
N GLN A 168 -20.58 7.62 14.49
CA GLN A 168 -21.14 7.77 13.14
C GLN A 168 -22.12 6.64 12.85
N ILE A 169 -21.69 5.39 13.03
CA ILE A 169 -22.52 4.20 12.82
C ILE A 169 -23.79 4.27 13.66
N TRP A 170 -23.69 4.63 14.94
CA TRP A 170 -24.86 4.78 15.81
C TRP A 170 -25.85 5.82 15.28
N SER A 171 -25.35 7.00 14.90
CA SER A 171 -26.18 8.10 14.39
C SER A 171 -26.92 7.66 13.13
N SER A 172 -26.20 7.03 12.19
CA SER A 172 -26.77 6.53 10.95
C SER A 172 -27.80 5.43 11.17
N LEU A 173 -27.49 4.42 11.99
CA LEU A 173 -28.45 3.36 12.32
C LEU A 173 -29.69 3.90 13.02
N LYS A 174 -29.53 4.89 13.91
CA LYS A 174 -30.65 5.52 14.61
C LYS A 174 -31.59 6.20 13.62
N GLU A 175 -31.04 6.88 12.62
CA GLU A 175 -31.80 7.56 11.57
C GLU A 175 -32.53 6.56 10.66
N HIS A 176 -31.86 5.47 10.25
CA HIS A 176 -32.40 4.55 9.23
C HIS A 176 -33.25 3.39 9.80
N LYS A 177 -32.94 2.92 11.01
CA LYS A 177 -33.51 1.70 11.60
C LYS A 177 -34.11 1.92 12.99
N GLY A 178 -33.97 3.13 13.55
CA GLY A 178 -34.51 3.50 14.85
C GLY A 178 -33.54 3.26 16.01
N GLN A 179 -33.79 3.97 17.12
CA GLN A 179 -32.87 4.04 18.26
C GLN A 179 -32.64 2.70 18.97
N ILE A 180 -33.67 1.87 19.12
CA ILE A 180 -33.55 0.58 19.81
C ILE A 180 -32.58 -0.34 19.04
N PHE A 181 -32.74 -0.42 17.72
CA PHE A 181 -31.89 -1.21 16.84
C PHE A 181 -30.45 -0.69 16.84
N ALA A 182 -30.27 0.63 16.72
CA ALA A 182 -28.96 1.27 16.76
C ALA A 182 -28.21 0.98 18.08
N ASN A 183 -28.91 1.02 19.21
CA ASN A 183 -28.31 0.71 20.51
C ASN A 183 -27.87 -0.76 20.60
N GLN A 184 -28.68 -1.70 20.13
CA GLN A 184 -28.34 -3.13 20.14
C GLN A 184 -27.09 -3.41 19.31
N LEU A 185 -27.03 -2.90 18.08
CA LEU A 185 -25.88 -3.09 17.22
C LEU A 185 -24.61 -2.44 17.75
N VAL A 186 -24.68 -1.24 18.33
CA VAL A 186 -23.50 -0.63 18.94
C VAL A 186 -22.97 -1.47 20.09
N LEU A 187 -23.84 -2.08 20.91
CA LEU A 187 -23.39 -2.99 21.96
C LEU A 187 -22.66 -4.22 21.39
N GLU A 188 -23.14 -4.76 20.27
CA GLU A 188 -22.46 -5.85 19.57
C GLU A 188 -21.08 -5.42 19.04
N ILE A 189 -20.98 -4.21 18.47
CA ILE A 189 -19.70 -3.62 18.05
C ILE A 189 -18.76 -3.48 19.24
N LEU A 190 -19.22 -2.92 20.37
CA LEU A 190 -18.40 -2.75 21.58
C LEU A 190 -17.91 -4.07 22.16
N ASN A 191 -18.63 -5.18 21.94
CA ASN A 191 -18.24 -6.51 22.39
C ASN A 191 -17.23 -7.20 21.46
N LYS A 192 -17.15 -6.78 20.19
CA LYS A 192 -16.31 -7.42 19.16
C LYS A 192 -15.10 -6.59 18.76
N PHE A 193 -15.16 -5.27 18.98
CA PHE A 193 -14.15 -4.32 18.55
C PHE A 193 -13.51 -3.66 19.77
N THR A 194 -12.19 -3.50 19.71
CA THR A 194 -11.51 -2.58 20.61
C THR A 194 -11.78 -1.15 20.16
N ILE A 195 -12.38 -0.33 21.03
CA ILE A 195 -12.66 1.07 20.71
C ILE A 195 -11.50 1.96 21.14
N CYS A 196 -10.92 2.62 20.15
CA CYS A 196 -9.71 3.41 20.31
C CYS A 196 -10.02 4.91 20.28
N GLY A 197 -9.35 5.64 21.16
CA GLY A 197 -9.34 7.10 21.17
C GLY A 197 -7.91 7.63 21.11
N ILE A 198 -7.77 8.83 20.56
CA ILE A 198 -6.55 9.63 20.66
C ILE A 198 -6.92 11.08 20.94
N SER A 199 -6.19 11.72 21.84
CA SER A 199 -6.33 13.15 22.10
C SER A 199 -5.67 13.92 20.97
N LEU A 200 -6.31 14.98 20.48
CA LEU A 200 -5.69 15.89 19.51
C LEU A 200 -4.36 16.48 20.04
N LYS A 201 -4.21 16.59 21.37
CA LYS A 201 -2.97 17.06 22.00
C LYS A 201 -1.80 16.10 21.85
N ASP A 202 -2.08 14.81 21.59
CA ASP A 202 -1.07 13.78 21.40
C ASP A 202 -0.63 13.68 19.93
N ILE A 203 -1.24 14.47 19.04
CA ILE A 203 -0.99 14.46 17.59
C ILE A 203 -0.10 15.64 17.22
N HIS A 204 1.07 15.33 16.65
CA HIS A 204 1.96 16.33 16.04
C HIS A 204 1.52 16.62 14.61
N LEU A 205 0.61 17.59 14.41
CA LEU A 205 0.03 17.91 13.11
C LEU A 205 1.06 18.34 12.06
N GLU A 206 2.17 18.95 12.49
CA GLU A 206 3.33 19.27 11.64
C GLU A 206 3.92 18.07 10.87
N LYS A 207 3.69 16.82 11.31
CA LYS A 207 4.10 15.61 10.57
C LYS A 207 3.21 15.34 9.34
N TYR A 208 2.07 16.03 9.21
CA TYR A 208 1.01 15.78 8.24
C TYR A 208 0.53 17.04 7.52
N PRO A 209 1.42 17.79 6.83
CA PRO A 209 1.11 19.13 6.31
C PRO A 209 -0.04 19.15 5.29
N ASN A 210 -0.30 18.03 4.61
CA ASN A 210 -1.26 17.93 3.51
C ASN A 210 -2.45 16.98 3.80
N LEU A 211 -2.61 16.51 5.03
CA LEU A 211 -3.71 15.60 5.39
C LEU A 211 -4.77 16.32 6.23
N ASN A 212 -6.03 15.94 6.03
CA ASN A 212 -7.10 16.43 6.87
C ASN A 212 -7.05 15.78 8.27
N ILE A 213 -7.53 16.51 9.29
CA ILE A 213 -7.49 16.08 10.69
C ILE A 213 -8.16 14.71 10.92
N PRO A 214 -9.33 14.39 10.33
CA PRO A 214 -9.92 13.05 10.42
C PRO A 214 -8.97 11.91 10.00
N THR A 215 -8.31 12.04 8.85
CA THR A 215 -7.34 11.06 8.36
C THR A 215 -6.12 10.96 9.28
N VAL A 216 -5.61 12.09 9.78
CA VAL A 216 -4.49 12.09 10.75
C VAL A 216 -4.86 11.34 12.03
N ILE A 217 -6.09 11.52 12.53
CA ILE A 217 -6.58 10.78 13.71
C ILE A 217 -6.61 9.27 13.44
N GLN A 218 -7.06 8.82 12.27
CA GLN A 218 -7.08 7.40 11.91
C GLN A 218 -5.66 6.82 11.83
N ILE A 219 -4.73 7.54 11.20
CA ILE A 219 -3.31 7.13 11.10
C ILE A 219 -2.71 6.96 12.51
N GLU A 220 -2.90 7.95 13.38
CA GLU A 220 -2.32 7.88 14.73
C GLU A 220 -2.99 6.82 15.61
N ILE A 221 -4.28 6.54 15.40
CA ILE A 221 -4.95 5.38 16.00
C ILE A 221 -4.31 4.09 15.47
N ALA A 222 -4.13 3.94 14.16
CA ALA A 222 -3.51 2.74 13.61
C ALA A 222 -2.12 2.50 14.21
N ARG A 223 -1.26 3.53 14.21
CA ARG A 223 0.09 3.45 14.77
C ARG A 223 0.13 3.07 16.25
N LYS A 224 -0.81 3.58 17.05
CA LYS A 224 -0.82 3.36 18.51
C LYS A 224 -1.36 1.98 18.90
N TYR A 225 -2.24 1.39 18.09
CA TYR A 225 -3.00 0.19 18.48
C TYR A 225 -2.72 -1.04 17.60
N VAL A 226 -1.93 -0.94 16.53
CA VAL A 226 -1.57 -2.08 15.65
C VAL A 226 -0.77 -3.19 16.37
N HIS A 227 -0.13 -2.89 17.50
CA HIS A 227 0.70 -3.85 18.26
C HIS A 227 0.10 -4.30 19.60
N ARG A 228 -1.16 -3.97 19.88
CA ARG A 228 -1.83 -4.30 21.15
C ARG A 228 -2.88 -5.34 20.96
#